data_AF-A0A832NF46-F1
#
_entry.id   AF-A0A832NF46-F1
#
_cell.length_a   1.000
_cell.length_b   1.000
_cell.length_c   1.000
_cell.angle_alpha   90.00
_cell.angle_beta   90.00
_cell.angle_gamma   90.00
#
_symmetry.space_group_name_H-M   'P 1'
#
loop_
_entity.id
_entity.type
_entity.pdbx_description
1 polymer ?
#
loop_
_entity_poly.entity_id
_entity_poly.type
_entity_poly.pdbx_seq_one_letter_code
_entity_poly.pdbx_strand_id
1 'polypeptide(L)'
;MAPRISTYVAVFGALVAMTVLELLIFGQPLPRIVIDLSIIGLAGGKAVLIALFFQHLAYEPRSLSSLALLGLGGAVAFLVLSVYSIVGVLFA
;
A
#
# COMPACT_ATOMS: atom_id res chain seq x y z
N MET A 1 -25.56 1.13 5.40
CA MET A 1 -25.55 2.47 6.03
C MET A 1 -24.48 3.26 5.30
N ALA A 2 -24.83 4.18 4.40
CA ALA A 2 -23.83 4.89 3.60
C ALA A 2 -22.96 5.77 4.52
N PRO A 3 -21.62 5.60 4.52
CA PRO A 3 -20.73 6.42 5.34
C PRO A 3 -20.85 7.89 4.93
N ARG A 4 -20.81 8.79 5.92
CA ARG A 4 -20.98 10.23 5.68
C ARG A 4 -19.72 10.79 5.02
N ILE A 5 -19.87 11.84 4.20
CA ILE A 5 -18.75 12.55 3.55
C ILE A 5 -17.64 12.92 4.56
N SER A 6 -18.01 13.27 5.80
CA SER A 6 -17.07 13.55 6.88
C SER A 6 -16.12 12.39 7.21
N THR A 7 -16.57 11.13 7.13
CA THR A 7 -15.72 9.96 7.36
C THR A 7 -14.67 9.82 6.26
N TYR A 8 -15.05 10.03 5.00
CA TYR A 8 -14.10 9.99 3.88
C TYR A 8 -13.02 11.07 3.99
N VAL A 9 -13.40 12.28 4.37
CA VAL A 9 -12.45 13.39 4.57
C VAL A 9 -11.51 13.09 5.74
N ALA A 10 -12.02 12.47 6.82
CA ALA A 10 -11.18 12.06 7.95
C ALA A 10 -10.16 10.98 7.55
N VAL A 11 -10.58 9.95 6.80
CA VAL A 11 -9.66 8.90 6.32
C VAL A 11 -8.66 9.47 5.32
N PHE A 12 -9.08 10.40 4.45
CA PHE A 12 -8.17 11.12 3.57
C PHE A 12 -7.10 11.89 4.35
N GLY A 13 -7.50 12.61 5.41
CA GLY A 13 -6.57 13.27 6.31
C GLY A 13 -5.57 12.30 6.94
N ALA A 14 -6.01 11.10 7.33
CA ALA A 14 -5.13 10.06 7.85
C ALA A 14 -4.13 9.55 6.79
N LEU A 15 -4.56 9.34 5.54
CA LEU A 15 -3.68 8.95 4.42
C LEU A 15 -2.59 10.01 4.17
N VAL A 16 -2.97 11.29 4.18
CA VAL A 16 -2.03 12.41 4.05
C VAL A 16 -1.04 12.41 5.21
N ALA A 17 -1.51 12.27 6.45
CA ALA A 17 -0.66 12.23 7.63
C ALA A 17 0.34 11.06 7.58
N MET A 18 -0.08 9.87 7.15
CA MET A 18 0.81 8.72 6.95
C MET A 18 1.89 9.00 5.91
N THR A 19 1.57 9.75 4.86
CA THR A 19 2.54 10.13 3.80
C THR A 19 3.54 11.16 4.30
N VAL A 20 3.08 12.17 5.05
CA VAL A 20 3.96 13.13 5.72
C VAL A 20 4.92 12.39 6.66
N LEU A 21 4.41 11.41 7.42
CA LEU A 21 5.23 10.61 8.32
C LEU A 21 6.31 9.79 7.60
N GLU A 22 6.00 9.19 6.44
CA GLU A 22 7.00 8.50 5.61
C GLU A 22 8.14 9.44 5.18
N LEU A 23 7.79 10.65 4.71
CA LEU A 23 8.78 11.64 4.28
C LEU A 23 9.67 12.07 5.46
N LEU A 24 9.07 12.26 6.65
CA LEU A 24 9.82 12.58 7.85
C LEU A 24 10.79 11.47 8.25
N ILE A 25 10.34 10.20 8.22
CA ILE A 25 11.18 9.04 8.56
C ILE A 25 12.32 8.88 7.54
N PHE A 26 12.04 9.05 6.25
CA PHE A 26 13.04 8.93 5.19
C PHE A 26 14.14 10.00 5.30
N GLY A 27 13.81 11.19 5.81
CA GLY A 27 14.77 12.27 6.04
C GLY A 27 15.67 12.08 7.26
N GLN A 28 15.42 11.08 8.12
CA GLN A 28 16.24 10.83 9.30
C GLN A 28 17.44 9.93 8.99
N PRO A 29 18.59 10.11 9.67
CA PRO A 29 19.76 9.25 9.52
C PRO A 29 19.58 7.93 10.30
N LEU A 30 18.53 7.18 9.98
CA LEU A 30 18.21 5.89 10.58
C LEU A 30 18.85 4.73 9.79
N PRO A 31 19.01 3.54 10.40
CA PRO A 31 19.42 2.35 9.67
C PRO A 31 18.42 2.05 8.55
N ARG A 32 18.92 1.72 7.35
CA ARG A 32 18.08 1.43 6.16
C ARG A 32 16.97 0.44 6.45
N ILE A 33 17.27 -0.63 7.19
CA ILE A 33 16.29 -1.66 7.53
C ILE A 33 15.11 -1.11 8.34
N VAL A 34 15.35 -0.13 9.21
CA VAL A 34 14.30 0.50 10.02
C VAL A 34 13.45 1.41 9.15
N ILE A 35 14.07 2.18 8.25
CA ILE A 35 13.38 3.01 7.28
C ILE A 35 12.50 2.13 6.37
N ASP A 36 13.07 1.08 5.78
CA ASP A 36 12.37 0.19 4.85
C ASP A 36 11.17 -0.49 5.53
N LEU A 37 11.35 -1.06 6.73
CA LEU A 37 10.24 -1.69 7.48
C LEU A 37 9.15 -0.69 7.85
N SER A 38 9.53 0.52 8.26
CA SER A 38 8.56 1.57 8.61
C SER A 38 7.75 2.03 7.41
N ILE A 39 8.39 2.23 6.25
CA ILE A 39 7.72 2.61 5.00
C ILE A 39 6.80 1.49 4.52
N ILE A 40 7.23 0.23 4.57
CA ILE A 40 6.37 -0.91 4.21
C ILE A 40 5.15 -0.98 5.12
N GLY A 41 5.32 -0.78 6.43
CA GLY A 41 4.21 -0.75 7.38
C GLY A 41 3.23 0.40 7.11
N LEU A 42 3.73 1.60 6.85
CA LEU A 42 2.93 2.79 6.51
C LEU A 42 2.19 2.62 5.17
N ALA A 43 2.87 2.08 4.15
CA ALA A 43 2.29 1.75 2.86
C ALA A 43 1.17 0.70 3.00
N GLY A 44 1.41 -0.35 3.78
CA GLY A 44 0.42 -1.39 4.07
C GLY A 44 -0.82 -0.84 4.77
N GLY A 45 -0.64 -0.01 5.79
CA GLY A 45 -1.76 0.62 6.49
C GLY A 45 -2.62 1.52 5.60
N LYS A 46 -1.99 2.28 4.68
CA LYS A 46 -2.71 3.06 3.66
C LYS A 46 -3.51 2.17 2.72
N ALA A 47 -2.92 1.06 2.25
CA ALA A 47 -3.63 0.11 1.38
C ALA A 47 -4.87 -0.47 2.05
N VAL A 48 -4.81 -0.78 3.35
CA VAL A 48 -5.96 -1.26 4.13
C VAL A 48 -7.04 -0.17 4.26
N LEU A 49 -6.67 1.07 4.57
CA LEU A 49 -7.62 2.18 4.65
C LEU A 49 -8.32 2.44 3.31
N ILE A 50 -7.57 2.38 2.21
CA ILE A 50 -8.14 2.51 0.86
C ILE A 50 -9.09 1.35 0.55
N ALA A 51 -8.70 0.11 0.87
CA ALA A 51 -9.51 -1.07 0.62
C ALA A 51 -10.83 -1.08 1.41
N LEU A 52 -10.82 -0.59 2.66
CA LEU A 52 -12.01 -0.58 3.53
C LEU A 52 -12.96 0.58 3.25
N PHE A 53 -12.43 1.77 2.94
CA PHE A 53 -13.24 2.99 2.87
C PHE A 53 -13.45 3.52 1.46
N PHE A 54 -12.44 3.47 0.59
CA PHE A 54 -12.50 4.09 -0.74
C PHE A 54 -12.82 3.11 -1.85
N GLN A 55 -12.33 1.88 -1.75
CA GLN A 55 -12.74 0.81 -2.63
C GLN A 55 -14.12 0.32 -2.22
N HIS A 56 -15.06 0.35 -3.15
CA HIS A 56 -16.44 -0.13 -2.93
C HIS A 56 -16.52 -1.68 -2.95
N LEU A 57 -15.44 -2.38 -2.60
CA LEU A 57 -15.28 -3.83 -2.73
C LEU A 57 -16.38 -4.62 -2.01
N ALA A 58 -16.96 -4.06 -0.94
CA ALA A 58 -18.04 -4.69 -0.19
C ALA A 58 -19.42 -4.61 -0.88
N TYR A 59 -19.60 -3.71 -1.85
CA TYR A 59 -20.89 -3.43 -2.50
C TYR A 59 -20.93 -3.79 -4.00
N GLU A 60 -19.82 -4.27 -4.57
CA GLU A 60 -19.72 -4.64 -5.99
C GLU A 60 -19.88 -6.15 -6.25
N PRO A 61 -20.34 -6.56 -7.45
CA PRO A 61 -20.42 -7.97 -7.83
C PRO A 61 -19.04 -8.62 -7.80
N ARG A 62 -18.98 -9.91 -7.40
CA ARG A 62 -17.72 -10.68 -7.19
C ARG A 62 -16.71 -10.61 -8.36
N SER A 63 -17.19 -10.37 -9.58
CA SER A 63 -16.37 -10.18 -10.79
C SER A 63 -15.48 -8.93 -10.79
N LEU A 64 -15.87 -7.85 -10.10
CA LEU A 64 -15.05 -6.63 -9.98
C LEU A 64 -14.01 -6.78 -8.86
N SER A 65 -14.36 -7.46 -7.78
CA SER A 65 -13.41 -7.80 -6.70
C SER A 65 -12.27 -8.70 -7.17
N SER A 66 -12.52 -9.62 -8.11
CA SER A 66 -11.44 -10.43 -8.72
C SER A 66 -10.40 -9.60 -9.48
N LEU A 67 -10.75 -8.39 -9.94
CA LEU A 67 -9.83 -7.49 -10.64
C LEU A 67 -8.82 -6.86 -9.66
N ALA A 68 -9.25 -6.56 -8.43
CA ALA A 68 -8.33 -6.15 -7.36
C ALA A 68 -7.37 -7.28 -6.97
N LEU A 69 -7.86 -8.52 -6.87
CA LEU A 69 -7.02 -9.71 -6.66
C LEU A 69 -6.02 -9.93 -7.79
N LEU A 70 -6.43 -9.72 -9.04
CA LEU A 70 -5.54 -9.80 -10.20
C LEU A 70 -4.43 -8.74 -10.10
N GLY A 71 -4.76 -7.51 -9.74
CA GLY A 71 -3.78 -6.44 -9.52
C GLY A 71 -2.79 -6.77 -8.39
N LEU A 72 -3.28 -7.34 -7.29
CA LEU A 72 -2.47 -7.79 -6.16
C LEU A 72 -1.54 -8.95 -6.59
N GLY A 73 -2.06 -9.94 -7.31
CA GLY A 73 -1.29 -11.04 -7.87
C GLY A 73 -0.23 -10.56 -8.85
N GLY A 74 -0.55 -9.58 -9.70
CA GLY A 74 0.40 -8.92 -10.60
C GLY A 74 1.52 -8.23 -9.84
N ALA A 75 1.19 -7.43 -8.81
CA ALA A 75 2.20 -6.75 -7.99
C ALA A 75 3.16 -7.75 -7.31
N VAL A 76 2.64 -8.86 -6.79
CA VAL A 76 3.46 -9.93 -6.20
C VAL A 76 4.35 -10.59 -7.26
N ALA A 77 3.81 -10.92 -8.43
CA ALA A 77 4.58 -11.50 -9.52
C ALA A 77 5.72 -10.58 -9.98
N PHE A 78 5.46 -9.27 -10.13
CA PHE A 78 6.49 -8.29 -10.46
C PHE A 78 7.55 -8.15 -9.38
N LEU A 79 7.19 -8.20 -8.10
CA LEU A 79 8.18 -8.21 -7.01
C LEU A 79 9.06 -9.45 -7.06
N VAL A 80 8.47 -10.63 -7.28
CA VAL A 80 9.22 -11.87 -7.42
C VAL A 80 10.19 -11.79 -8.61
N LEU A 81 9.74 -11.31 -9.77
CA LEU A 81 10.59 -11.08 -10.93
C LEU A 81 11.71 -10.07 -10.64
N SER A 82 11.43 -8.99 -9.91
CA SER A 82 12.43 -8.01 -9.50
C SER A 82 13.49 -8.64 -8.61
N VAL A 83 13.10 -9.46 -7.64
CA VAL A 83 14.05 -10.20 -6.78
C VAL A 83 14.91 -11.14 -7.61
N TYR A 84 14.31 -11.93 -8.52
CA TYR A 84 15.06 -12.81 -9.42
C TYR A 84 16.03 -12.04 -10.32
N SER A 85 15.63 -10.86 -10.82
CA SER A 85 16.50 -10.01 -11.63
C SER A 85 17.69 -9.48 -10.82
N ILE A 86 17.46 -9.00 -9.59
CA ILE A 86 18.55 -8.50 -8.72
C ILE A 86 19.52 -9.63 -8.38
N VAL A 87 18.99 -10.80 -8.01
CA VAL A 87 19.80 -12.00 -7.70
C VAL A 87 20.55 -12.46 -8.94
N GLY A 88 19.89 -12.58 -10.09
CA GLY A 88 20.50 -13.01 -11.35
C GLY A 88 21.61 -12.07 -11.84
N VAL A 89 21.49 -10.76 -11.63
CA VAL A 89 22.54 -9.77 -11.91
C VAL A 89 23.73 -9.90 -10.94
N LEU A 90 23.50 -10.32 -9.70
CA LEU A 90 24.57 -10.45 -8.69
C LEU A 90 25.47 -11.68 -8.90
N PHE A 91 24.96 -12.70 -9.62
CA PHE A 91 25.64 -13.98 -9.87
C PHE A 91 26.10 -14.19 -11.33
N ALA A 92 25.97 -13.16 -12.18
CA ALA A 92 26.45 -13.13 -13.57
C ALA A 92 27.71 -12.24 -13.68
#